data_AF-A0A091E3G0-F1
#
_entry.id   AF-A0A091E3G0-F1
#
_cell.length_a   1.000
_cell.length_b   1.000
_cell.length_c   1.000
_cell.angle_alpha   90.00
_cell.angle_beta   90.00
_cell.angle_gamma   90.00
#
_symmetry.space_group_name_H-M   'P 1'
#
loop_
_entity.id
_entity.type
_entity.pdbx_description
1 polymer ?
#
loop_
_entity_poly.entity_id
_entity_poly.type
_entity_poly.pdbx_seq_one_letter_code
_entity_poly.pdbx_strand_id
1 'polypeptide(L)' 'MENESYRMIADSTACSTSNILFLADVALEASAAEEADMHVALGVRPGNAGVTDDEKTYYRLITSFSELRLPSST' A
#
# COMPACT_ATOMS: atom_id res chain seq x y z
N MET A 1 -4.32 16.32 7.11
CA MET A 1 -3.52 15.09 7.26
C MET A 1 -3.43 14.45 5.88
N GLU A 2 -2.33 13.76 5.57
CA GLU A 2 -2.13 13.19 4.23
C GLU A 2 -3.10 12.03 3.94
N ASN A 3 -3.59 11.34 4.98
CA ASN A 3 -4.59 10.27 4.90
C ASN A 3 -5.93 10.67 4.21
N GLU A 4 -6.32 11.95 4.29
CA GLU A 4 -7.55 12.45 3.65
C GLU A 4 -7.49 12.33 2.12
N SER A 5 -6.30 12.43 1.52
CA SER A 5 -6.13 12.25 0.08
C SER A 5 -6.52 10.82 -0.36
N TYR A 6 -6.21 9.82 0.46
CA TYR A 6 -6.55 8.42 0.21
C TYR A 6 -8.05 8.16 0.37
N ARG A 7 -8.71 8.80 1.34
CA ARG A 7 -10.17 8.76 1.46
C ARG A 7 -10.85 9.32 0.22
N MET A 8 -10.36 10.45 -0.31
CA MET A 8 -10.87 11.02 -1.56
C MET A 8 -10.66 10.10 -2.76
N ILE A 9 -9.55 9.36 -2.83
CA ILE A 9 -9.32 8.35 -3.88
C ILE A 9 -10.37 7.24 -3.78
N ALA A 10 -10.62 6.71 -2.57
CA ALA A 10 -11.63 5.68 -2.34
C ALA A 10 -13.03 6.16 -2.77
N ASP A 11 -13.41 7.38 -2.37
CA ASP A 11 -14.67 8.02 -2.79
C ASP A 11 -14.76 8.17 -4.32
N SER A 12 -13.67 8.61 -4.96
CA SER A 12 -13.62 8.78 -6.43
C SER A 12 -13.71 7.47 -7.20
N THR A 13 -13.28 6.36 -6.59
CA THR A 13 -13.35 5.01 -7.16
C THR A 13 -14.64 4.28 -6.79
N ALA A 14 -15.51 4.89 -5.99
CA ALA A 14 -16.74 4.30 -5.44
C ALA A 14 -16.48 2.96 -4.70
N CYS A 15 -15.33 2.85 -4.04
CA CYS A 15 -14.92 1.70 -3.25
C CYS A 15 -14.67 2.10 -1.80
N SER A 16 -14.89 1.16 -0.88
CA SER A 16 -14.42 1.30 0.50
C SER A 16 -12.89 1.32 0.52
N THR A 17 -12.29 2.11 1.42
CA THR A 17 -10.83 2.11 1.66
C THR A 17 -10.32 0.70 1.97
N SER A 18 -11.07 -0.07 2.77
CA SER A 18 -10.78 -1.47 3.09
C SER A 18 -10.86 -2.45 1.92
N ASN A 19 -11.37 -2.04 0.76
CA ASN A 19 -11.35 -2.85 -0.47
C ASN A 19 -10.18 -2.50 -1.39
N ILE A 20 -9.31 -1.58 -0.99
CA ILE A 20 -8.19 -1.08 -1.80
C ILE A 20 -6.88 -1.65 -1.25
N LEU A 21 -6.08 -2.25 -2.14
CA LEU A 21 -4.68 -2.55 -1.91
C LEU A 21 -3.82 -1.48 -2.56
N PHE A 22 -3.17 -0.67 -1.73
CA PHE A 22 -2.23 0.37 -2.14
C PHE A 22 -0.80 -0.17 -2.14
N LEU A 23 -0.08 0.07 -3.24
CA LEU A 23 1.31 -0.35 -3.42
C LEU A 23 2.19 0.90 -3.54
N ALA A 24 3.05 1.12 -2.56
CA ALA A 24 3.94 2.29 -2.50
C ALA A 24 5.40 1.86 -2.42
N ASP A 25 6.31 2.68 -2.90
CA ASP A 25 7.75 2.54 -2.67
C ASP A 25 8.27 3.42 -1.53
N VAL A 26 7.44 4.35 -1.04
CA VAL A 26 7.74 5.24 0.08
C VAL A 26 6.90 4.84 1.31
N ALA A 27 7.56 4.59 2.44
CA ALA A 27 6.90 4.16 3.67
C ALA A 27 5.93 5.20 4.25
N LEU A 28 6.20 6.50 4.06
CA LEU A 28 5.30 7.58 4.48
C LEU A 28 3.96 7.53 3.72
N GLU A 29 3.99 7.23 2.42
CA GLU A 29 2.77 7.06 1.62
C GLU A 29 1.98 5.83 2.08
N ALA A 30 2.68 4.72 2.34
CA ALA A 30 2.06 3.52 2.90
C ALA A 30 1.40 3.80 4.26
N SER A 31 2.09 4.50 5.16
CA SER A 31 1.55 4.86 6.48
C SER A 31 0.29 5.73 6.37
N ALA A 32 0.29 6.72 5.47
CA ALA A 32 -0.87 7.59 5.27
C ALA A 32 -2.07 6.85 4.67
N ALA A 33 -1.84 5.88 3.77
CA ALA A 33 -2.88 5.02 3.23
C ALA A 33 -3.44 4.06 4.29
N GLU A 34 -2.59 3.51 5.15
CA GLU A 34 -2.99 2.65 6.27
C GLU A 34 -3.84 3.40 7.31
N GLU A 35 -3.47 4.65 7.65
CA GLU A 35 -4.28 5.54 8.49
C GLU A 35 -5.67 5.85 7.88
N ALA A 36 -5.82 5.67 6.58
CA ALA A 36 -7.08 5.79 5.86
C ALA A 36 -7.87 4.46 5.78
N ASP A 37 -7.44 3.39 6.45
CA ASP A 37 -8.05 2.05 6.44
C ASP A 37 -7.88 1.29 5.11
N MET A 38 -6.82 1.59 4.33
CA MET A 38 -6.45 0.80 3.14
C MET A 38 -5.51 -0.35 3.48
N HIS A 39 -5.53 -1.40 2.66
CA HIS A 39 -4.48 -2.42 2.69
C HIS A 39 -3.22 -1.88 2.01
N VAL A 40 -2.04 -2.16 2.58
CA VAL A 40 -0.77 -1.62 2.07
C VAL A 40 0.28 -2.71 1.87
N ALA A 41 1.10 -2.55 0.84
CA ALA A 41 2.33 -3.30 0.65
C ALA A 41 3.42 -2.42 0.03
N LEU A 42 4.67 -2.63 0.46
CA LEU A 42 5.81 -1.87 -0.03
C LEU A 42 6.47 -2.56 -1.22
N GLY A 43 6.56 -1.84 -2.33
CA GLY A 43 7.28 -2.24 -3.53
C GLY A 43 8.76 -1.89 -3.42
N VAL A 44 9.62 -2.91 -3.35
CA VAL A 44 11.08 -2.72 -3.31
C VAL A 44 11.66 -2.97 -4.70
N ARG A 45 12.17 -1.91 -5.33
CA ARG A 45 12.79 -1.97 -6.66
C ARG A 45 14.23 -1.43 -6.63
N PRO A 46 15.10 -1.87 -7.56
CA PRO A 46 16.41 -1.26 -7.72
C PRO A 46 16.29 0.24 -8.00
N GLY A 47 16.93 1.06 -7.16
CA GLY A 47 16.89 2.52 -7.25
C GLY A 47 15.94 3.21 -6.27
N ASN A 48 15.10 2.46 -5.54
CA ASN A 48 14.26 3.02 -4.49
C ASN A 48 15.10 3.46 -3.28
N ALA A 49 14.56 4.38 -2.49
CA ALA A 49 15.11 4.69 -1.17
C ALA A 49 15.20 3.42 -0.32
N GLY A 50 16.21 3.36 0.54
CA GLY A 50 16.38 2.22 1.44
C GLY A 50 15.22 2.10 2.40
N VAL A 51 14.66 0.90 2.51
CA VAL A 51 13.67 0.55 3.55
C VAL A 51 14.42 0.15 4.82
N THR A 52 14.02 0.71 5.96
CA THR A 52 14.59 0.38 7.27
C THR A 52 14.20 -1.03 7.71
N ASP A 53 14.93 -1.63 8.65
CA ASP A 53 14.65 -2.99 9.09
C ASP A 53 13.31 -3.12 9.85
N ASP A 54 12.90 -2.04 10.53
CA ASP A 54 11.58 -1.96 11.17
C ASP A 54 10.46 -1.96 10.12
N GLU A 55 10.59 -1.15 9.06
CA GLU A 55 9.62 -1.11 7.96
C GLU A 55 9.55 -2.44 7.20
N LYS A 56 10.69 -3.13 7.01
CA LYS A 56 10.72 -4.47 6.40
C LYS A 56 10.01 -5.53 7.23
N THR A 57 10.00 -5.35 8.56
CA THR A 57 9.34 -6.26 9.49
C THR A 57 7.85 -5.96 9.59
N TYR A 58 7.48 -4.68 9.49
CA TYR A 58 6.11 -4.21 9.61
C TYR A 58 5.30 -4.42 8.32
N TYR A 59 5.81 -3.96 7.18
CA TYR A 59 5.10 -4.00 5.91
C TYR A 59 5.35 -5.29 5.15
N ARG A 60 4.32 -5.75 4.43
CA ARG A 60 4.51 -6.76 3.40
C ARG A 60 5.31 -6.17 2.24
N LEU A 61 6.52 -6.67 2.04
CA LEU A 61 7.37 -6.29 0.91
C LEU A 61 7.05 -7.15 -0.32
N ILE A 62 7.05 -6.54 -1.50
CA ILE A 62 7.05 -7.23 -2.78
C ILE A 62 8.16 -6.67 -3.66
N THR A 63 8.88 -7.55 -4.36
CA THR A 63 9.88 -7.13 -5.36
C THR A 63 9.34 -7.18 -6.79
N SER A 64 8.24 -7.91 -6.97
CA SER A 64 7.51 -8.06 -8.22
C SER A 64 6.01 -8.15 -7.97
N PHE A 65 5.19 -7.62 -8.89
CA PHE A 65 3.73 -7.75 -8.82
C PHE A 65 3.26 -9.20 -9.01
N SER A 66 4.10 -10.10 -9.53
CA SER A 66 3.78 -11.53 -9.64
C SER A 66 3.67 -12.22 -8.26
N GLU A 67 4.17 -11.60 -7.20
CA GLU A 67 4.07 -12.09 -5.83
C GLU A 67 2.67 -11.85 -5.21
N LEU A 68 1.85 -11.01 -5.84
CA LEU A 68 0.47 -10.77 -5.42
C LEU A 68 -0.41 -11.95 -5.80
N ARG A 69 -1.03 -12.56 -4.80
CA ARG A 69 -2.01 -13.62 -4.97
C ARG A 69 -3.39 -13.04 -4.67
N LEU A 70 -4.15 -12.81 -5.73
CA LEU A 70 -5.54 -12.42 -5.61
C LEU A 70 -6.40 -13.66 -5.35
N PRO A 71 -7.44 -13.56 -4.51
CA PRO A 71 -8.42 -14.63 -4.40
C PRO A 71 -9.07 -14.86 -5.77
N SER A 72 -9.35 -16.13 -6.10
CA SER A 72 -10.06 -16.48 -7.32
C SER A 72 -11.43 -15.81 -7.33
N SER A 73 -11.80 -15.17 -8.44
CA SER A 73 -13.17 -14.69 -8.64
C SER A 73 -14.12 -15.89 -8.67
N THR A 74 -15.00 -15.99 -7.68
CA THR A 74 -16.11 -16.96 -7.64
C THR A 74 -17.24 -16.52 -8.57
#